data_AF-A0A9P1N5U5-F1
#
_entry.id   AF-A0A9P1N5U5-F1
#
_cell.length_a   1.000
_cell.length_b   1.000
_cell.length_c   1.000
_cell.angle_alpha   90.00
_cell.angle_beta   90.00
_cell.angle_gamma   90.00
#
_symmetry.space_group_name_H-M   'P 1'
#
loop_
_entity.id
_entity.type
_entity.pdbx_description
1 polymer ?
#
loop_
_entity_poly.entity_id
_entity_poly.type
_entity_poly.pdbx_seq_one_letter_code
_entity_poly.pdbx_strand_id
1 'polypeptide(L)' 'MKREEIEETLAKTLGKTELVERRERLESIAKLNPADFGSKNARQCICEVQGQHPYRNLAEKWLWNYNLI' A
#
# COMPACT_ATOMS: atom_id res chain seq x y z
N MET A 1 -22.08 2.95 -38.88
CA MET A 1 -21.57 3.05 -37.50
C MET A 1 -20.28 3.82 -37.51
N LYS A 2 -20.20 4.86 -36.70
CA LYS A 2 -18.95 5.60 -36.47
C LYS A 2 -18.06 4.82 -35.50
N ARG A 3 -16.76 5.12 -35.49
CA ARG A 3 -15.80 4.42 -34.60
C ARG A 3 -16.20 4.53 -33.13
N GLU A 4 -16.66 5.71 -32.70
CA GLU A 4 -17.08 5.96 -31.31
C GLU A 4 -18.26 5.05 -30.90
N GLU A 5 -19.22 4.82 -31.79
CA GLU A 5 -20.36 3.93 -31.51
C GLU A 5 -19.94 2.46 -31.35
N ILE A 6 -18.92 2.03 -32.11
CA ILE A 6 -18.32 0.70 -31.97
C ILE A 6 -17.65 0.58 -30.60
N GLU A 7 -16.82 1.56 -30.23
CA GLU A 7 -16.09 1.59 -28.96
C GLU A 7 -17.06 1.59 -27.77
N GLU A 8 -18.11 2.39 -27.81
CA GLU A 8 -19.13 2.45 -26.76
C GLU A 8 -19.90 1.12 -26.64
N THR A 9 -20.27 0.51 -27.77
CA THR A 9 -20.97 -0.77 -27.76
C THR A 9 -20.10 -1.88 -27.18
N LEU A 10 -18.81 -1.91 -27.54
CA LEU A 10 -17.84 -2.87 -27.00
C LEU A 10 -17.59 -2.65 -25.50
N ALA A 11 -17.39 -1.41 -25.07
CA ALA A 11 -17.21 -1.08 -23.66
C ALA A 11 -18.44 -1.46 -22.83
N LYS A 12 -19.65 -1.27 -23.35
CA LYS A 12 -20.89 -1.63 -22.66
C LYS A 12 -21.16 -3.14 -22.62
N THR A 13 -20.81 -3.87 -23.68
CA THR A 13 -21.11 -5.32 -23.80
C THR A 13 -20.04 -6.20 -23.17
N LEU A 14 -18.76 -5.82 -23.30
CA LEU A 14 -17.61 -6.63 -22.90
C LEU A 14 -16.69 -5.93 -21.89
N GLY A 15 -16.82 -4.62 -21.72
CA GLY A 15 -15.99 -3.86 -20.79
C GLY A 15 -16.32 -4.15 -19.33
N LYS A 16 -15.34 -3.94 -18.46
CA LYS A 16 -15.57 -3.96 -17.01
C LYS A 16 -16.44 -2.78 -16.64
N THR A 17 -17.36 -2.99 -15.70
CA THR A 17 -18.09 -1.88 -15.10
C THR A 17 -17.18 -1.12 -14.15
N GLU A 18 -17.42 0.17 -13.95
CA GLU A 18 -16.67 1.00 -13.00
C GLU A 18 -16.64 0.40 -11.58
N LEU A 19 -17.72 -0.29 -11.18
CA LEU A 19 -17.80 -0.97 -9.89
C LEU A 19 -16.80 -2.13 -9.78
N VAL A 20 -16.62 -2.90 -10.86
CA VAL A 20 -15.64 -3.99 -10.91
C VAL A 20 -14.22 -3.42 -10.87
N GLU A 21 -13.93 -2.38 -11.63
CA GLU A 21 -12.61 -1.73 -11.61
C GLU A 21 -12.26 -1.15 -10.23
N ARG A 22 -13.22 -0.46 -9.62
CA ARG A 22 -13.05 0.10 -8.27
C ARG A 22 -12.82 -1.00 -7.25
N ARG A 23 -13.54 -2.11 -7.34
CA ARG A 23 -13.37 -3.27 -6.46
C ARG A 23 -11.97 -3.87 -6.61
N GLU A 24 -11.53 -4.16 -7.82
CA GLU A 24 -10.21 -4.74 -8.09
C GLU A 24 -9.09 -3.83 -7.58
N ARG A 25 -9.25 -2.51 -7.74
CA ARG A 25 -8.31 -1.52 -7.19
C ARG A 25 -8.27 -1.53 -5.66
N LEU A 26 -9.41 -1.65 -4.99
CA LEU A 26 -9.45 -1.72 -3.53
C LEU A 26 -8.87 -3.05 -3.02
N GLU A 27 -9.15 -4.16 -3.70
CA GLU A 27 -8.59 -5.47 -3.37
C GLU A 27 -7.07 -5.50 -3.56
N SER A 28 -6.53 -4.83 -4.57
CA SER A 28 -5.08 -4.76 -4.77
C SER A 28 -4.38 -3.95 -3.68
N ILE A 29 -5.01 -2.88 -3.18
CA ILE A 29 -4.52 -2.10 -2.05
C ILE A 29 -4.62 -2.92 -0.75
N ALA A 30 -5.73 -3.63 -0.53
CA ALA A 30 -5.95 -4.42 0.68
C ALA A 30 -4.93 -5.57 0.86
N LYS A 31 -4.31 -6.05 -0.23
CA LYS A 31 -3.22 -7.05 -0.16
C LYS A 31 -1.98 -6.53 0.57
N LEU A 32 -1.82 -5.22 0.69
CA LEU A 32 -0.70 -4.59 1.39
C LEU A 32 -1.19 -4.12 2.75
N ASN A 33 -1.04 -4.97 3.77
CA ASN A 33 -1.34 -4.56 5.14
C ASN A 33 -0.23 -3.65 5.67
N PRO A 34 -0.51 -2.37 6.01
CA PRO A 34 0.51 -1.44 6.50
C PRO A 34 1.15 -1.87 7.82
N ALA A 35 0.47 -2.74 8.58
CA ALA A 35 0.96 -3.29 9.84
C ALA A 35 1.99 -4.42 9.65
N ASP A 36 2.12 -4.98 8.44
CA ASP A 36 3.07 -6.06 8.19
C ASP A 36 4.51 -5.54 8.15
N PHE A 37 5.43 -6.40 8.57
CA PHE A 37 6.88 -6.16 8.56
C PHE A 37 7.56 -7.14 7.58
N GLY A 38 8.67 -6.74 6.96
CA GLY A 38 9.47 -7.60 6.08
C GLY A 38 9.97 -6.88 4.82
N SER A 39 10.72 -7.60 3.98
CA SER A 39 11.51 -7.01 2.87
C SER A 39 10.69 -6.42 1.73
N LYS A 40 9.41 -6.76 1.68
CA LYS A 40 8.45 -6.23 0.70
C LYS A 40 7.44 -5.28 1.33
N ASN A 41 7.59 -4.99 2.62
CA ASN A 41 6.69 -4.15 3.39
C ASN A 41 7.37 -2.81 3.72
N ALA A 42 6.57 -1.82 4.12
CA ALA A 42 7.08 -0.47 4.40
C ALA A 42 8.09 -0.43 5.55
N ARG A 43 8.01 -1.39 6.48
CA ARG A 43 8.92 -1.55 7.61
C ARG A 43 9.56 -2.93 7.54
N GLN A 44 10.86 -3.02 7.74
CA GLN A 44 11.55 -4.31 7.75
C GLN A 44 11.43 -4.98 9.12
N CYS A 45 11.51 -4.20 10.19
CA CYS A 45 11.59 -4.69 11.55
C CYS A 45 10.84 -3.78 12.52
N ILE A 46 10.30 -4.36 13.59
CA ILE A 46 9.58 -3.61 14.64
C ILE A 46 10.47 -2.60 15.36
N CYS A 47 11.80 -2.79 15.37
CA CYS A 47 12.74 -1.84 15.95
C CYS A 47 12.77 -0.47 15.25
N GLU A 48 12.20 -0.36 14.05
CA GLU A 48 12.04 0.90 13.33
C GLU A 48 10.88 1.75 13.88
N VAL A 49 10.03 1.16 14.74
CA VAL A 49 8.91 1.84 15.37
C VAL A 49 9.39 2.57 16.62
N GLN A 50 9.12 3.88 16.69
CA GLN A 50 9.45 4.70 17.85
C GLN A 50 8.82 4.13 19.14
N GLY A 51 9.59 4.16 20.23
CA GLY A 51 9.19 3.58 21.52
C GLY A 51 9.46 2.08 21.66
N GLN A 52 9.86 1.38 20.58
CA GLN A 52 10.30 -0.02 20.66
C GLN A 52 11.79 -0.15 21.01
N HIS A 53 12.18 -1.33 21.46
CA HIS A 53 13.59 -1.61 21.76
C HIS A 53 14.42 -1.55 20.45
N PRO A 54 15.47 -0.72 20.38
CA PRO A 54 16.28 -0.58 19.19
C PRO A 54 17.02 -1.88 18.88
N TYR A 55 17.31 -2.13 17.60
CA TYR A 55 18.16 -3.24 17.23
C TYR A 55 19.57 -3.03 17.78
N ARG A 56 20.25 -4.11 18.17
CA ARG A 56 21.52 -4.07 18.93
C ARG A 56 22.62 -3.21 18.27
N ASN A 57 22.63 -3.09 16.94
CA ASN A 57 23.61 -2.31 16.18
C ASN A 57 23.10 -0.91 15.75
N LEU A 58 21.89 -0.53 16.13
CA LEU A 58 21.24 0.74 15.79
C LEU A 58 21.07 1.69 17.00
N ALA A 59 21.56 1.26 18.17
CA ALA A 59 21.39 1.95 19.45
C ALA A 59 21.94 3.39 19.45
N GLU A 60 22.86 3.74 18.55
CA GLU A 60 23.44 5.09 18.48
C GLU A 60 22.49 6.13 17.87
N LYS A 61 21.53 5.72 17.03
CA LYS A 61 20.68 6.66 16.27
C LYS A 61 19.36 7.03 16.97
N TRP A 62 18.86 6.18 17.85
CA TRP A 62 17.54 6.35 18.48
C TRP A 62 17.59 6.70 19.98
N LEU A 63 18.78 6.65 20.61
CA LEU A 63 18.94 7.09 22.01
C LEU A 63 18.69 8.60 22.22
N TRP A 64 18.73 9.41 21.15
CA TRP A 64 18.64 10.87 21.23
C TRP A 64 17.23 11.46 21.12
N ASN A 65 16.20 10.66 20.81
CA ASN A 65 14.81 11.15 20.72
C ASN A 65 14.02 11.04 22.05
N TYR A 66 14.70 10.85 23.18
CA TYR A 66 14.11 10.92 24.52
C TYR A 66 14.16 12.33 25.16
N ASN A 67 14.66 13.35 24.46
CA ASN A 67 14.81 14.73 24.98
C ASN A 67 14.03 15.79 24.19
N LEU A 68 12.74 15.56 23.91
CA LEU A 68 11.81 16.60 23.41
C LEU A 68 10.50 16.65 24.22
N ILE A 69 10.63 16.63 25.56
CA ILE A 69 9.64 17.17 26.50
C ILE A 69 10.41 17.99 27.54
#